data_AF-A0A7I7MHJ6-F1
#
_entry.id   AF-A0A7I7MHJ6-F1
#
_cell.length_a   1.000
_cell.length_b   1.000
_cell.length_c   1.000
_cell.angle_alpha   90.00
_cell.angle_beta   90.00
_cell.angle_gamma   90.00
#
_symmetry.space_group_name_H-M   'P 1'
#
loop_
_entity.id
_entity.type
_entity.pdbx_description
1 polymer ?
#
loop_
_entity_poly.entity_id
_entity_poly.type
_entity_poly.pdbx_seq_one_letter_code
_entity_poly.pdbx_strand_id
1 'polypeptide(L)'
;MREEQKTVTGTRPTAAELVAAVADFLDNEVRAACEGQVGFHARVAANVLRIVERELLDEATDSVYTALGRLGFSDEAALAGAIRGGALDDRPDEVMSCLRSLVGHRLSIDHPGYGDG
;
A
#
# COMPACT_ATOMS: atom_id res chain seq x y z
N MET A 1 13.51 18.93 -35.84
CA MET A 1 12.95 18.09 -34.76
C MET A 1 12.14 19.00 -33.86
N ARG A 2 10.83 18.84 -33.81
CA ARG A 2 9.97 19.59 -32.90
C ARG A 2 9.99 18.85 -31.56
N GLU A 3 10.48 19.51 -30.53
CA GLU A 3 10.27 19.09 -29.15
C GLU A 3 8.77 19.19 -28.89
N GLU A 4 8.13 18.04 -28.71
CA GLU A 4 6.72 17.94 -28.40
C GLU A 4 6.55 18.37 -26.94
N GLN A 5 6.33 19.67 -26.77
CA GLN A 5 5.96 20.30 -25.52
C GLN A 5 4.62 19.70 -25.08
N LYS A 6 4.68 18.65 -24.25
CA LYS A 6 3.50 18.07 -23.60
C LYS A 6 2.94 19.12 -22.64
N THR A 7 1.88 19.78 -23.09
CA THR A 7 1.06 20.74 -22.35
C THR A 7 0.74 20.21 -20.95
N VAL A 8 1.35 20.79 -19.92
CA VAL A 8 0.98 20.59 -18.52
C VAL A 8 -0.27 21.42 -18.26
N THR A 9 -1.43 20.79 -18.36
CA THR A 9 -2.71 21.38 -17.94
C THR A 9 -2.67 21.56 -16.43
N GLY A 10 -2.98 22.78 -15.95
CA GLY A 10 -2.83 23.20 -14.56
C GLY A 10 -3.73 22.48 -13.56
N THR A 11 -3.27 21.32 -13.08
CA THR A 11 -3.78 20.66 -11.88
C THR A 11 -2.65 20.59 -10.86
N ARG A 12 -2.93 20.91 -9.60
CA ARG A 12 -1.96 20.70 -8.51
C ARG A 12 -1.66 19.20 -8.43
N PRO A 13 -0.39 18.77 -8.39
CA PRO A 13 -0.07 17.35 -8.30
C PRO A 13 -0.67 16.75 -7.03
N THR A 14 -1.14 15.50 -7.17
CA THR A 14 -1.63 14.68 -6.07
C THR A 14 -0.51 14.30 -5.12
N ALA A 15 -0.86 13.88 -3.90
CA ALA A 15 0.14 13.38 -2.95
C ALA A 15 0.90 12.17 -3.51
N ALA A 16 0.21 11.26 -4.22
CA ALA A 16 0.83 10.10 -4.85
C ALA A 16 1.86 10.53 -5.91
N GLU A 17 1.50 11.46 -6.81
CA GLU A 17 2.42 11.98 -7.83
C GLU A 17 3.65 12.67 -7.23
N LEU A 18 3.47 13.40 -6.13
CA LEU A 18 4.60 14.02 -5.40
C LEU A 18 5.52 12.97 -4.77
N VAL A 19 4.95 11.94 -4.15
CA VAL A 19 5.72 10.84 -3.54
C VAL A 19 6.49 10.06 -4.61
N ALA A 20 5.85 9.75 -5.74
CA ALA A 20 6.46 9.09 -6.88
C ALA A 20 7.66 9.88 -7.42
N ALA A 21 7.49 11.20 -7.62
CA ALA A 21 8.55 12.06 -8.10
C ALA A 21 9.78 12.08 -7.16
N VAL A 22 9.56 12.05 -5.84
CA VAL A 22 10.66 11.98 -4.86
C VAL A 22 11.33 10.59 -4.89
N ALA A 23 10.57 9.51 -4.99
CA ALA A 23 11.12 8.16 -5.08
C ALA A 23 12.03 8.01 -6.31
N ASP A 24 11.60 8.54 -7.47
CA ASP A 24 12.38 8.51 -8.71
C ASP A 24 13.65 9.37 -8.62
N PHE A 25 13.58 10.55 -8.00
CA PHE A 25 14.77 11.37 -7.75
C PHE A 25 15.80 10.62 -6.89
N LEU A 26 15.35 9.96 -5.82
CA LEU A 26 16.23 9.19 -4.94
C LEU A 26 16.89 8.01 -5.66
N ASP A 27 16.15 7.29 -6.50
CA ASP A 27 16.65 6.09 -7.17
C ASP A 27 17.59 6.39 -8.35
N ASN A 28 17.39 7.52 -9.03
CA ASN A 28 18.12 7.87 -10.24
C ASN A 28 19.26 8.84 -9.96
N GLU A 29 18.98 9.95 -9.29
CA GLU A 29 19.97 11.03 -9.11
C GLU A 29 20.78 10.82 -7.83
N VAL A 30 20.12 10.67 -6.69
CA VAL A 30 20.80 10.56 -5.39
C VAL A 30 21.61 9.28 -5.31
N ARG A 31 21.05 8.15 -5.75
CA ARG A 31 21.75 6.86 -5.74
C ARG A 31 22.95 6.85 -6.69
N ALA A 32 22.90 7.54 -7.82
CA ALA A 32 24.05 7.65 -8.73
C ALA A 32 25.15 8.56 -8.17
N ALA A 33 24.79 9.55 -7.35
CA ALA A 33 25.72 10.49 -6.73
C ALA A 33 26.33 9.99 -5.41
N CYS A 34 25.83 8.89 -4.83
CA CYS A 34 26.24 8.39 -3.52
C CYS A 34 26.76 6.95 -3.57
N GLU A 35 27.81 6.68 -2.80
CA GLU A 35 28.35 5.32 -2.62
C GLU A 35 28.12 4.79 -1.21
N GLY A 36 28.33 3.47 -1.03
CA GLY A 36 28.29 2.81 0.26
C GLY A 36 26.95 2.94 0.99
N GLN A 37 27.01 3.25 2.28
CA GLN A 37 25.84 3.25 3.16
C GLN A 37 24.79 4.30 2.76
N VAL A 38 25.21 5.45 2.21
CA VAL A 38 24.28 6.51 1.80
C VAL A 38 23.48 6.09 0.57
N GLY A 39 24.12 5.47 -0.42
CA GLY A 39 23.41 4.90 -1.58
C GLY A 39 22.43 3.79 -1.20
N PHE A 40 22.77 2.99 -0.18
CA PHE A 40 21.85 1.99 0.37
C PHE A 40 20.63 2.65 1.02
N HIS A 41 20.82 3.65 1.89
CA HIS A 41 19.71 4.36 2.54
C HIS A 41 18.82 5.09 1.53
N ALA A 42 19.38 5.63 0.45
CA ALA A 42 18.58 6.22 -0.64
C ALA A 42 17.64 5.19 -1.29
N ARG A 43 18.13 3.97 -1.54
CA ARG A 43 17.31 2.86 -2.05
C ARG A 43 16.22 2.45 -1.05
N VAL A 44 16.54 2.38 0.25
CA VAL A 44 15.56 2.06 1.29
C VAL A 44 14.47 3.12 1.34
N ALA A 45 14.83 4.40 1.33
CA ALA A 45 13.89 5.51 1.33
C ALA A 45 12.99 5.49 0.07
N ALA A 46 13.56 5.26 -1.12
CA ALA A 46 12.78 5.13 -2.35
C ALA A 46 11.77 3.98 -2.27
N ASN A 47 12.15 2.83 -1.71
CA ASN A 47 11.24 1.69 -1.54
C ASN A 47 10.10 2.00 -0.57
N VAL A 48 10.39 2.68 0.55
CA VAL A 48 9.37 3.10 1.53
C VAL A 48 8.40 4.08 0.87
N LEU A 49 8.89 5.05 0.10
CA LEU A 49 8.04 5.99 -0.64
C LEU A 49 7.15 5.27 -1.65
N ARG A 50 7.63 4.22 -2.33
CA ARG A 50 6.78 3.41 -3.22
C ARG A 50 5.70 2.62 -2.47
N ILE A 51 5.93 2.23 -1.22
CA ILE A 51 4.86 1.66 -0.38
C ILE A 51 3.80 2.73 -0.12
N VAL A 52 4.21 3.92 0.31
CA VAL A 52 3.29 5.05 0.56
C VAL A 52 2.54 5.46 -0.71
N GLU A 53 3.19 5.47 -1.86
CA GLU A 53 2.54 5.72 -3.15
C GLU A 53 1.40 4.74 -3.40
N ARG A 54 1.63 3.44 -3.18
CA ARG A 54 0.60 2.41 -3.34
C ARG A 54 -0.53 2.57 -2.34
N GLU A 55 -0.25 2.95 -1.10
CA GLU A 55 -1.29 3.30 -0.12
C GLU A 55 -2.13 4.49 -0.57
N LEU A 56 -1.50 5.52 -1.14
CA LEU A 56 -2.20 6.72 -1.61
C LEU A 56 -3.05 6.48 -2.85
N LEU A 57 -2.70 5.48 -3.67
CA LEU A 57 -3.44 5.08 -4.86
C LEU A 57 -4.48 3.98 -4.57
N ASP A 58 -4.53 3.46 -3.35
CA ASP A 58 -5.42 2.37 -3.01
C ASP A 58 -6.89 2.83 -2.90
N GLU A 59 -7.70 2.41 -3.87
CA GLU A 59 -9.15 2.57 -3.86
C GLU A 59 -9.86 1.39 -3.17
N ALA A 60 -9.14 0.31 -2.82
CA ALA A 60 -9.72 -0.92 -2.30
C ALA A 60 -9.95 -0.91 -0.77
N THR A 61 -9.62 0.19 -0.09
CA THR A 61 -9.96 0.43 1.32
C THR A 61 -11.44 0.16 1.63
N ASP A 62 -12.36 0.50 0.71
CA ASP A 62 -13.80 0.21 0.85
C ASP A 62 -14.12 -1.30 0.88
N SER A 63 -13.33 -2.12 0.18
CA SER A 63 -13.50 -3.58 0.16
C SER A 63 -13.11 -4.23 1.49
N VAL A 64 -12.12 -3.67 2.18
CA VAL A 64 -11.66 -4.11 3.51
C VAL A 64 -12.72 -3.82 4.56
N TYR A 65 -13.27 -2.61 4.59
CA TYR A 65 -14.36 -2.27 5.51
C TYR A 65 -15.62 -3.08 5.21
N THR A 66 -15.88 -3.40 3.93
CA THR A 66 -16.99 -4.29 3.55
C THR A 66 -16.79 -5.72 4.09
N ALA A 67 -15.57 -6.26 4.03
CA ALA A 67 -15.26 -7.59 4.56
C ALA A 67 -15.42 -7.66 6.08
N LEU A 68 -14.96 -6.63 6.81
CA LEU A 68 -15.16 -6.51 8.27
C LEU A 68 -16.66 -6.37 8.63
N GLY A 69 -17.39 -5.53 7.88
CA GLY A 69 -18.81 -5.29 8.09
C GLY A 69 -19.66 -6.54 7.93
N ARG A 70 -19.28 -7.48 7.05
CA ARG A 70 -19.97 -8.79 6.90
C ARG A 70 -19.89 -9.65 8.16
N LEU A 71 -18.83 -9.50 8.95
CA LEU A 71 -18.69 -10.15 10.25
C LEU A 71 -19.27 -9.33 11.41
N GLY A 72 -19.78 -8.12 11.14
CA GLY A 72 -20.38 -7.25 12.14
C GLY A 72 -19.38 -6.39 12.92
N PHE A 73 -18.17 -6.19 12.40
CA PHE A 73 -17.14 -5.38 13.05
C PHE A 73 -16.84 -4.12 12.24
N SER A 74 -16.59 -3.01 12.94
CA SER A 74 -16.19 -1.74 12.34
C SER A 74 -14.68 -1.60 12.16
N ASP A 75 -13.90 -2.41 12.88
CA ASP A 75 -12.44 -2.36 12.86
C ASP A 75 -11.81 -3.72 13.22
N GLU A 76 -10.53 -3.86 12.86
CA GLU A 76 -9.75 -5.09 13.11
C GLU A 76 -9.51 -5.35 14.61
N ALA A 77 -9.53 -4.32 15.46
CA ALA A 77 -9.30 -4.48 16.89
C ALA A 77 -10.49 -5.19 17.57
N ALA A 78 -11.71 -4.82 17.18
CA ALA A 78 -12.94 -5.46 17.61
C ALA A 78 -13.00 -6.92 17.12
N LEU A 79 -12.65 -7.18 15.85
CA LEU A 79 -12.54 -8.53 15.31
C LEU A 79 -11.52 -9.37 16.10
N ALA A 80 -10.33 -8.85 16.36
CA ALA A 80 -9.29 -9.55 17.11
C ALA A 80 -9.73 -9.84 18.57
N GLY A 81 -10.49 -8.94 19.18
CA GLY A 81 -11.12 -9.15 20.47
C GLY A 81 -12.11 -10.32 20.46
N ALA A 82 -13.00 -10.36 19.46
CA ALA A 82 -14.00 -11.42 19.30
C ALA A 82 -13.38 -12.80 19.04
N ILE A 83 -12.34 -12.87 18.21
CA ILE A 83 -11.58 -14.10 17.95
C ILE A 83 -10.95 -14.61 19.26
N ARG A 84 -10.26 -13.74 20.02
CA ARG A 84 -9.67 -14.13 21.31
C ARG A 84 -10.70 -14.55 22.34
N GLY A 85 -11.91 -14.00 22.27
CA GLY A 85 -13.04 -14.35 23.13
C GLY A 85 -13.80 -15.61 22.72
N GLY A 86 -13.45 -16.25 21.60
CA GLY A 86 -14.15 -17.43 21.06
C GLY A 86 -15.55 -17.13 20.50
N ALA A 87 -15.88 -15.86 20.28
CA ALA A 87 -17.22 -15.44 19.84
C ALA A 87 -17.52 -15.77 18.36
N LEU A 88 -16.53 -16.28 17.63
CA LEU A 88 -16.62 -16.60 16.20
C LEU A 88 -16.24 -18.06 15.91
N ASP A 89 -16.11 -18.89 16.95
CA ASP A 89 -15.68 -20.29 16.83
C ASP A 89 -16.70 -21.16 16.06
N ASP A 90 -17.95 -20.71 15.97
CA ASP A 90 -19.02 -21.34 15.20
C ASP A 90 -18.99 -21.00 13.69
N ARG A 91 -18.18 -20.02 13.28
CA ARG A 91 -18.10 -19.52 11.88
C ARG A 91 -16.66 -19.38 11.37
N PRO A 92 -15.79 -20.41 11.50
CA PRO A 92 -14.37 -20.32 11.18
C PRO A 92 -14.09 -20.00 9.71
N ASP A 93 -14.90 -20.51 8.77
CA ASP A 93 -14.70 -20.27 7.34
C ASP A 93 -14.89 -18.79 6.95
N GLU A 94 -15.86 -18.14 7.59
CA GLU A 94 -16.16 -16.72 7.35
C GLU A 94 -15.07 -15.82 7.92
N VAL A 95 -14.56 -16.16 9.10
CA VAL A 95 -13.39 -15.49 9.70
C VAL A 95 -12.18 -15.62 8.79
N MET A 96 -11.88 -16.83 8.33
CA MET A 96 -10.73 -17.08 7.46
C MET A 96 -10.86 -16.36 6.12
N SER A 97 -12.06 -16.25 5.57
CA SER A 97 -12.33 -15.48 4.34
C SER A 97 -12.03 -13.99 4.55
N CYS A 98 -12.52 -13.40 5.64
CA CYS A 98 -12.25 -12.01 5.99
C CYS A 98 -10.75 -11.76 6.18
N LEU A 99 -10.06 -12.60 6.95
CA LEU A 99 -8.61 -12.46 7.19
C LEU A 99 -7.80 -12.57 5.90
N ARG A 100 -8.17 -13.47 4.98
CA ARG A 100 -7.51 -13.55 3.66
C ARG A 100 -7.69 -12.27 2.85
N SER A 101 -8.87 -11.67 2.86
CA SER A 101 -9.10 -10.37 2.20
C SER A 101 -8.25 -9.26 2.82
N LEU A 102 -8.19 -9.16 4.15
CA LEU A 102 -7.38 -8.17 4.86
C LEU A 102 -5.89 -8.31 4.58
N VAL A 103 -5.38 -9.53 4.70
CA VAL A 103 -3.96 -9.83 4.48
C VAL A 103 -3.58 -9.68 3.01
N GLY A 104 -4.40 -10.18 2.09
CA GLY A 104 -4.17 -10.04 0.65
C GLY A 104 -4.10 -8.57 0.23
N HIS A 105 -4.99 -7.74 0.78
CA HIS A 105 -4.96 -6.30 0.57
C HIS A 105 -3.65 -5.67 1.08
N ARG A 106 -3.24 -5.95 2.33
CA ARG A 106 -1.98 -5.42 2.87
C ARG A 106 -0.75 -5.90 2.10
N LEU A 107 -0.72 -7.16 1.66
CA LEU A 107 0.35 -7.68 0.81
C LEU A 107 0.43 -6.98 -0.55
N SER A 108 -0.71 -6.62 -1.15
CA SER A 108 -0.73 -5.86 -2.41
C SER A 108 -0.05 -4.49 -2.30
N ILE A 109 -0.11 -3.90 -1.10
CA ILE A 109 0.51 -2.62 -0.76
C ILE A 109 1.98 -2.81 -0.37
N ASP A 110 2.31 -3.73 0.54
CA ASP A 110 3.66 -3.83 1.09
C ASP A 110 4.62 -4.59 0.17
N HIS A 111 4.15 -5.66 -0.46
CA HIS A 111 4.97 -6.63 -1.22
C HIS A 111 4.23 -7.12 -2.48
N PRO A 112 4.11 -6.27 -3.52
CA PRO A 112 3.44 -6.66 -4.76
C PRO A 112 4.16 -7.86 -5.39
N GLY A 113 3.42 -8.96 -5.60
CA GLY A 113 3.92 -10.23 -6.18
C GLY A 113 3.81 -11.48 -5.29
N TYR A 114 3.41 -11.34 -4.01
CA TYR A 114 3.21 -12.48 -3.10
C TYR A 114 1.77 -13.04 -3.07
N GLY A 115 0.82 -12.40 -3.74
CA GLY A 115 -0.60 -12.79 -3.76
C GLY A 115 -1.00 -13.80 -4.84
N ASP A 116 -0.08 -14.15 -5.75
CA ASP A 116 -0.34 -15.06 -6.89
C ASP A 116 0.00 -16.54 -6.60
N GLY A 117 0.18 -16.90 -5.32
CA GLY A 117 0.57 -18.23 -4.85
C GLY A 117 -0.59 -19.06 -4.30
#